data_AF-A0A267GS96-F1
#
_entry.id   AF-A0A267GS96-F1
#
_cell.length_a   1.000
_cell.length_b   1.000
_cell.length_c   1.000
_cell.angle_alpha   90.00
_cell.angle_beta   90.00
_cell.angle_gamma   90.00
#
_symmetry.space_group_name_H-M   'P 1'
#
loop_
_entity.id
_entity.type
_entity.pdbx_description
1 polymer ?
#
loop_
_entity_poly.entity_id
_entity_poly.type
_entity_poly.pdbx_seq_one_letter_code
_entity_poly.pdbx_strand_id
1 'polypeptide(L)' 'MPFKAPETEKCVRCTKSVYAAERMEAGGRIWHKMCFRCKECDMKLNLNNYAQNEGTLYCKTHYNKMVVALNSQTPNCA' A
#
# COMPACT_ATOMS: atom_id res chain seq x y z
N MET A 1 31.68 20.33 -9.19
CA MET A 1 31.07 20.16 -7.85
C MET A 1 29.70 19.51 -8.00
N PRO A 2 29.52 18.20 -7.74
CA PRO A 2 28.21 17.59 -7.86
C PRO A 2 27.49 17.69 -6.51
N PHE A 3 26.64 18.72 -6.38
CA PHE A 3 25.65 18.78 -5.30
C PHE A 3 24.63 17.67 -5.55
N LYS A 4 24.86 16.51 -4.94
CA LYS A 4 23.93 15.38 -4.99
C LYS A 4 22.66 15.83 -4.27
N ALA A 5 21.59 16.01 -5.03
CA ALA A 5 20.29 16.40 -4.49
C ALA A 5 19.91 15.44 -3.35
N PRO A 6 19.29 15.93 -2.25
CA PRO A 6 18.88 15.05 -1.17
C PRO A 6 17.96 13.97 -1.73
N GLU A 7 18.30 12.72 -1.47
CA GLU A 7 17.51 11.55 -1.83
C GLU A 7 16.20 11.57 -1.05
N THR A 8 15.20 12.27 -1.60
CA THR A 8 13.87 12.30 -1.04
C THR A 8 13.08 11.13 -1.61
N GLU A 9 12.77 10.18 -0.74
CA GLU A 9 11.89 9.06 -1.04
C GLU A 9 10.56 9.60 -1.57
N LYS A 10 10.03 9.02 -2.64
CA LYS A 10 8.80 9.51 -3.29
C LYS A 10 7.64 8.58 -2.95
N CYS A 11 6.51 9.16 -2.58
CA CYS A 11 5.32 8.36 -2.30
C CYS A 11 4.79 7.74 -3.58
N VAL A 12 4.55 6.43 -3.58
CA VAL A 12 4.00 5.73 -4.76
C VAL A 12 2.57 6.18 -5.10
N ARG A 13 1.80 6.69 -4.12
CA ARG A 13 0.41 7.15 -4.32
C ARG A 13 0.30 8.50 -5.02
N CYS A 14 1.05 9.49 -4.53
CA CYS A 14 0.93 10.89 -4.93
C CYS A 14 2.17 11.42 -5.64
N THR A 15 3.22 10.60 -5.72
CA THR A 15 4.50 10.89 -6.40
C THR A 15 5.22 12.12 -5.83
N LYS A 16 4.81 12.59 -4.65
CA LYS A 16 5.43 13.70 -3.92
C LYS A 16 6.55 13.20 -3.01
N SER A 17 7.50 14.08 -2.72
CA SER A 17 8.56 13.85 -1.75
C SER A 17 7.97 13.53 -0.37
N VAL A 18 8.46 12.45 0.22
CA VAL A 18 8.08 11.98 1.54
C VAL A 18 9.18 12.37 2.50
N TYR A 19 8.84 13.26 3.43
CA TYR A 19 9.75 13.66 4.49
C TYR A 19 9.76 12.62 5.60
N ALA A 20 10.86 12.57 6.38
CA ALA A 20 11.03 11.62 7.48
C ALA A 20 9.85 11.62 8.49
N ALA A 21 9.18 12.76 8.70
CA ALA A 21 8.02 12.88 9.58
C ALA A 21 6.80 12.03 9.11
N GLU A 22 6.59 11.95 7.80
CA GLU A 22 5.49 11.23 7.16
C GLU A 22 5.91 9.93 6.48
N ARG A 23 7.21 9.61 6.50
CA ARG A 23 7.77 8.38 5.93
C ARG A 23 7.09 7.17 6.54
N MET A 24 6.48 6.38 5.65
CA MET A 24 5.89 5.10 5.96
C MET A 24 6.36 4.10 4.92
N GLU A 25 6.99 3.02 5.36
CA GLU A 25 7.47 1.96 4.48
C GLU A 25 6.55 0.75 4.57
N ALA A 26 6.08 0.26 3.42
CA ALA A 26 5.16 -0.85 3.33
C ALA A 26 5.45 -1.69 2.08
N GLY A 27 5.79 -2.97 2.31
CA GLY A 27 6.14 -3.91 1.24
C GLY A 27 7.26 -3.39 0.32
N GLY A 28 8.30 -2.79 0.91
CA GLY A 28 9.46 -2.26 0.17
C GLY A 28 9.19 -0.98 -0.61
N ARG A 29 8.08 -0.28 -0.36
CA ARG A 29 7.73 0.99 -1.01
C ARG A 29 7.45 2.06 0.04
N ILE A 30 7.71 3.33 -0.31
CA ILE A 30 7.46 4.47 0.57
C ILE A 30 6.13 5.14 0.26
N TRP A 31 5.45 5.50 1.33
CA TRP A 31 4.14 6.14 1.35
C TRP A 31 4.15 7.26 2.39
N HIS A 32 3.27 8.25 2.22
CA HIS A 32 2.94 9.14 3.34
C HIS A 32 1.98 8.42 4.29
N LYS A 33 2.12 8.67 5.60
CA LYS A 33 1.11 8.29 6.62
C LYS A 33 -0.32 8.65 6.20
N MET A 34 -0.50 9.82 5.59
CA MET A 34 -1.81 10.25 5.08
C MET A 34 -2.23 9.51 3.81
N CYS A 35 -1.28 9.18 2.93
CA CYS A 35 -1.51 8.49 1.67
C CYS A 35 -1.80 6.99 1.83
N PHE A 36 -1.52 6.43 3.00
CA PHE A 36 -1.71 5.03 3.34
C PHE A 36 -3.18 4.67 3.50
N ARG A 37 -3.87 4.49 2.37
CA ARG A 37 -5.32 4.28 2.31
C ARG A 37 -5.67 3.20 1.30
N CYS A 38 -6.77 2.51 1.56
CA CYS A 38 -7.28 1.48 0.67
C CYS A 38 -7.64 2.07 -0.70
N LYS A 39 -7.28 1.39 -1.79
CA LYS A 39 -7.62 1.84 -3.15
C LYS A 39 -9.12 1.72 -3.47
N GLU A 40 -9.83 0.80 -2.83
CA GLU A 40 -11.26 0.56 -3.08
C GLU A 40 -12.19 1.49 -2.30
N CYS A 41 -11.87 1.75 -1.02
CA CYS A 41 -12.74 2.56 -0.15
C CYS A 41 -12.09 3.84 0.38
N ASP A 42 -10.85 4.15 -0.02
CA ASP A 42 -10.07 5.28 0.49
C ASP A 42 -9.97 5.36 2.03
N MET A 43 -10.24 4.25 2.73
CA MET A 43 -10.15 4.18 4.17
C MET A 43 -8.69 4.23 4.62
N LYS A 44 -8.40 5.01 5.66
CA LYS A 44 -7.08 5.07 6.29
C LYS A 44 -6.69 3.71 6.83
N LEU A 45 -5.56 3.21 6.35
CA LEU A 45 -4.95 1.97 6.80
C LEU A 45 -3.79 2.30 7.73
N ASN A 46 -3.39 1.30 8.50
CA ASN A 46 -2.22 1.38 9.37
C ASN A 46 -1.27 0.26 9.02
N LEU A 47 0.01 0.40 9.36
CA LEU A 47 1.02 -0.66 9.25
C LEU A 47 0.61 -1.98 9.93
N ASN A 48 -0.30 -1.91 10.92
CA ASN A 48 -0.83 -3.07 11.62
C ASN A 48 -2.06 -3.72 10.95
N ASN A 49 -2.74 -3.00 10.05
CA ASN A 49 -4.01 -3.42 9.45
C ASN A 49 -4.10 -3.01 7.97
N TYR A 50 -3.04 -3.27 7.22
CA TYR A 50 -3.04 -3.11 5.77
C TYR A 50 -2.73 -4.44 5.11
N ALA A 51 -3.16 -4.56 3.87
CA ALA A 51 -2.70 -5.57 2.96
C ALA A 51 -2.20 -4.88 1.69
N GLN A 52 -1.18 -5.45 1.06
CA GLN A 52 -0.66 -4.96 -0.20
C GLN A 52 -0.82 -6.07 -1.24
N ASN A 53 -1.42 -5.73 -2.38
CA ASN A 53 -1.51 -6.59 -3.54
C ASN A 53 -0.91 -5.88 -4.75
N GLU A 54 0.11 -6.47 -5.37
CA GLU A 54 0.77 -5.94 -6.58
C GLU A 54 1.17 -4.44 -6.49
N GLY A 55 1.58 -4.00 -5.29
CA GLY A 55 1.95 -2.59 -5.03
C GLY A 55 0.78 -1.64 -4.75
N THR A 56 -0.45 -2.16 -4.68
CA THR A 56 -1.65 -1.41 -4.29
C THR A 56 -2.08 -1.77 -2.87
N LEU A 57 -2.51 -0.77 -2.09
CA LEU A 57 -2.92 -0.96 -0.70
C LEU A 57 -4.42 -1.25 -0.58
N TYR A 58 -4.75 -2.25 0.21
CA TYR A 58 -6.12 -2.70 0.47
C TYR A 58 -6.36 -2.85 1.98
N CYS A 59 -7.59 -2.64 2.42
CA CYS A 59 -7.98 -2.98 3.79
C CYS A 59 -8.09 -4.50 3.94
N LYS A 60 -7.99 -5.02 5.17
CA LYS A 60 -8.17 -6.47 5.42
C LYS A 60 -9.46 -7.02 4.81
N THR A 61 -10.55 -6.24 4.86
CA THR A 61 -11.85 -6.66 4.31
C THR A 61 -11.82 -6.79 2.79
N HIS A 62 -11.36 -5.77 2.06
CA HIS A 62 -11.30 -5.81 0.59
C HIS A 62 -10.24 -6.80 0.10
N TYR A 63 -9.08 -6.84 0.75
CA TYR A 63 -8.05 -7.83 0.44
C TYR A 63 -8.56 -9.26 0.64
N ASN A 64 -9.23 -9.54 1.76
CA ASN A 64 -9.80 -10.87 2.01
C ASN A 64 -10.88 -11.20 0.97
N LYS A 65 -11.77 -10.26 0.63
CA LYS A 65 -12.75 -10.45 -0.45
C LYS A 65 -12.10 -10.79 -1.80
N MET A 66 -11.02 -10.09 -2.16
CA MET A 66 -10.27 -10.36 -3.40
C MET A 66 -9.59 -11.73 -3.36
N VAL A 67 -8.90 -12.07 -2.26
CA VAL A 67 -8.23 -13.36 -2.09
C VAL A 67 -9.24 -14.50 -2.09
N VAL A 68 -10.38 -14.35 -1.43
CA VAL A 68 -11.48 -15.34 -1.44
C VAL A 68 -12.05 -15.48 -2.85
N ALA A 69 -12.25 -14.39 -3.58
CA ALA A 69 -12.72 -14.43 -4.97
C ALA A 69 -11.71 -15.13 -5.92
N LEU A 70 -10.41 -14.93 -5.73
CA LEU A 70 -9.35 -15.61 -6.49
C LEU A 70 -9.24 -17.09 -6.12
N ASN A 71 -9.45 -17.45 -4.86
CA ASN A 71 -9.44 -18.84 -4.38
C ASN A 71 -10.78 -19.57 -4.60
N SER A 72 -11.76 -18.94 -5.26
CA SER A 72 -13.06 -19.55 -5.58
C SER A 72 -13.00 -20.55 -6.76
N GLN A 73 -11.81 -20.84 -7.29
CA GLN A 73 -11.56 -21.98 -8.18
C GLN A 73 -11.06 -23.20 -7.38
N THR A 74 -11.78 -23.59 -6.35
CA THR A 74 -11.94 -25.01 -6.04
C THR A 74 -13.41 -25.37 -6.20
N PRO A 75 -13.87 -25.72 -7.42
CA PRO A 75 -14.95 -26.68 -7.54
C PRO A 75 -14.41 -28.05 -7.11
N ASN A 76 -14.32 -28.25 -5.80
CA ASN A 76 -14.29 -29.58 -5.22
C ASN A 76 -15.66 -29.76 -4.56
N CYS A 77 -16.66 -29.90 -5.43
CA CYS A 77 -17.87 -30.59 -5.09
C CYS A 77 -17.54 -32.08 -4.88
N ALA A 78 -18.25 -32.69 -3.91
CA ALA A 78 -18.42 -34.13 -3.68
C ALA A 78 -17.24 -34.90 -3.04
#